data_AF-A0A523ZY30-F1
#
_entry.id   AF-A0A523ZY30-F1
#
_cell.length_a   1.000
_cell.length_b   1.000
_cell.length_c   1.000
_cell.angle_alpha   90.00
_cell.angle_beta   90.00
_cell.angle_gamma   90.00
#
_symmetry.space_group_name_H-M   'P 1'
#
loop_
_entity.id
_entity.type
_entity.pdbx_description
1 polymer ?
#
loop_
_entity_poly.entity_id
_entity_poly.type
_entity_poly.pdbx_seq_one_letter_code
_entity_poly.pdbx_strand_id
1 'polypeptide(L)'
;MTSRLVTEIITVRSLQELYSQIEAEIDSYLSQKEEYSEGLGNFLREAEEKYGDEDWFKQLSLDKLGEAGKSRQKKDKKKKKRKKESDDWVPFQGLELSSSAQGEAELMFEAIAKITERLKELTDAKESLDELRKVGLGNDVRYICYLENGVVRKVVIKHIDESVAGKFTFNREFTTIQSVQL
;
A
#
# COMPACT_ATOMS: atom_id res chain seq x y z
N MET A 1 -10.26 -0.13 -11.61
CA MET A 1 -9.78 -0.66 -10.31
C MET A 1 -10.30 -2.07 -10.15
N THR A 2 -9.42 -3.07 -10.17
CA THR A 2 -9.77 -4.44 -9.78
C THR A 2 -10.07 -4.44 -8.29
N SER A 3 -11.23 -4.97 -7.90
CA SER A 3 -11.61 -5.18 -6.50
C SER A 3 -10.62 -6.17 -5.87
N ARG A 4 -9.56 -5.67 -5.20
CA ARG A 4 -8.72 -6.48 -4.32
C ARG A 4 -9.40 -6.60 -2.96
N LEU A 5 -9.51 -7.82 -2.47
CA LEU A 5 -9.94 -8.12 -1.13
C LEU A 5 -8.85 -7.70 -0.13
N VAL A 6 -9.30 -7.35 1.08
CA VAL A 6 -8.42 -7.08 2.23
C VAL A 6 -7.56 -8.30 2.59
N THR A 7 -7.99 -9.50 2.22
CA THR A 7 -7.26 -10.75 2.52
C THR A 7 -7.38 -11.71 1.35
N GLU A 8 -6.24 -12.14 0.82
CA GLU A 8 -6.18 -12.94 -0.41
C GLU A 8 -5.14 -14.06 -0.30
N ILE A 9 -5.41 -15.16 -1.02
CA ILE A 9 -4.41 -16.20 -1.31
C ILE A 9 -4.28 -16.28 -2.82
N ILE A 10 -3.08 -16.03 -3.33
CA ILE A 10 -2.78 -16.09 -4.77
C ILE A 10 -1.72 -17.14 -5.03
N THR A 11 -1.69 -17.68 -6.25
CA THR A 11 -0.60 -18.55 -6.71
C THR A 11 0.04 -17.92 -7.93
N VAL A 12 1.34 -17.66 -7.85
CA VAL A 12 2.15 -17.10 -8.94
C VAL A 12 3.24 -18.09 -9.35
N ARG A 13 3.64 -18.05 -10.61
CA ARG A 13 4.75 -18.87 -11.13
C ARG A 13 6.09 -18.13 -11.12
N SER A 14 6.07 -16.83 -10.84
CA SER A 14 7.26 -15.99 -10.81
C SER A 14 7.19 -14.99 -9.68
N LEU A 15 8.30 -14.83 -8.95
CA LEU A 15 8.44 -13.73 -7.99
C LEU A 15 8.43 -12.35 -8.66
N GLN A 16 8.78 -12.26 -9.95
CA GLN A 16 8.66 -11.01 -10.70
C GLN A 16 7.21 -10.56 -10.83
N GLU A 17 6.26 -11.49 -10.98
CA GLU A 17 4.84 -11.16 -11.04
C GLU A 17 4.37 -10.50 -9.75
N LEU A 18 4.77 -11.07 -8.61
CA LEU A 18 4.46 -10.54 -7.28
C LEU A 18 5.13 -9.18 -7.03
N TYR A 19 6.38 -9.06 -7.44
CA TYR A 19 7.15 -7.83 -7.34
C TYR A 19 6.49 -6.69 -8.13
N SER A 20 6.12 -6.93 -9.39
CA SER A 20 5.42 -5.94 -10.22
C SER A 20 4.03 -5.58 -9.67
N GLN A 21 3.33 -6.54 -9.04
CA GLN A 21 2.07 -6.24 -8.36
C GLN A 21 2.24 -5.32 -7.15
N ILE A 22 3.30 -5.51 -6.36
CA ILE A 22 3.60 -4.64 -5.21
C ILE A 22 4.06 -3.26 -5.69
N GLU A 23 4.84 -3.17 -6.76
CA GLU A 23 5.22 -1.89 -7.36
C GLU A 23 4.01 -1.06 -7.79
N ALA A 24 3.10 -1.67 -8.55
CA ALA A 24 1.87 -0.98 -8.96
C ALA A 24 1.02 -0.52 -7.75
N GLU A 25 1.04 -1.28 -6.66
CA GLU A 25 0.31 -0.91 -5.44
C GLU A 25 0.99 0.23 -4.68
N ILE A 26 2.33 0.23 -4.59
CA ILE A 26 3.11 1.35 -4.07
C ILE A 26 2.80 2.63 -4.84
N ASP A 27 2.82 2.57 -6.17
CA ASP A 27 2.53 3.73 -7.02
C ASP A 27 1.11 4.26 -6.77
N SER A 28 0.12 3.36 -6.67
CA SER A 28 -1.26 3.74 -6.33
C SER A 28 -1.37 4.43 -4.97
N TYR A 29 -0.68 3.92 -3.93
CA TYR A 29 -0.70 4.54 -2.61
C TYR A 29 0.05 5.86 -2.57
N LEU A 30 1.14 6.01 -3.34
CA LEU A 30 1.84 7.29 -3.48
C LEU A 30 0.93 8.35 -4.10
N SER A 31 0.22 8.03 -5.19
CA SER A 31 -0.74 8.95 -5.80
C SER A 31 -1.86 9.36 -4.83
N GLN A 32 -2.45 8.40 -4.10
CA GLN A 32 -3.50 8.72 -3.11
C GLN A 32 -2.97 9.57 -1.95
N LYS A 33 -1.75 9.30 -1.48
CA LYS A 33 -1.11 10.10 -0.44
C LYS A 33 -0.90 11.54 -0.90
N GLU A 34 -0.45 11.73 -2.13
CA GLU A 34 -0.22 13.05 -2.73
C GLU A 34 -1.53 13.82 -2.82
N GLU A 35 -2.59 13.21 -3.37
CA GLU A 35 -3.93 13.80 -3.46
C GLU A 35 -4.45 14.27 -2.09
N TYR A 36 -4.38 13.41 -1.07
CA TYR A 36 -4.82 13.79 0.28
C TYR A 36 -3.92 14.82 0.93
N SER A 37 -2.61 14.79 0.67
CA SER A 37 -1.68 15.80 1.20
C SER A 37 -1.91 17.17 0.58
N GLU A 38 -2.19 17.22 -0.72
CA GLU A 38 -2.55 18.46 -1.42
C GLU A 38 -3.90 18.99 -0.93
N GLY A 39 -4.92 18.13 -0.85
CA GLY A 39 -6.23 18.48 -0.31
C GLY A 39 -6.14 19.05 1.10
N LEU A 40 -5.37 18.39 1.98
CA LEU A 40 -5.14 18.86 3.34
C LEU A 40 -4.36 20.19 3.36
N GLY A 41 -3.34 20.34 2.52
CA GLY A 41 -2.57 21.58 2.43
C GLY A 41 -3.41 22.78 1.98
N ASN A 42 -4.34 22.56 1.05
CA ASN A 42 -5.28 23.58 0.60
C ASN A 42 -6.29 23.92 1.70
N PHE A 43 -6.87 22.89 2.32
CA PHE A 43 -7.76 23.04 3.46
C PHE A 43 -7.13 23.86 4.59
N LEU A 44 -5.89 23.53 4.99
CA LEU A 44 -5.22 24.21 6.10
C LEU A 44 -4.96 25.70 5.81
N ARG A 45 -4.63 26.05 4.56
CA ARG A 45 -4.43 27.45 4.16
C ARG A 45 -5.74 28.25 4.20
N GLU A 46 -6.84 27.67 3.73
CA GLU A 46 -8.16 28.30 3.81
C GLU A 46 -8.68 28.38 5.26
N ALA A 47 -8.38 27.35 6.06
CA ALA A 47 -8.77 27.27 7.45
C ALA A 47 -7.96 28.23 8.35
N GLU A 48 -6.71 28.54 8.03
CA GLU A 48 -5.87 29.45 8.81
C GLU A 48 -6.49 30.85 8.95
N GLU A 49 -7.12 31.37 7.89
CA GLU A 49 -7.78 32.68 7.93
C GLU A 49 -8.98 32.71 8.89
N LYS A 50 -9.65 31.57 9.10
CA LYS A 50 -10.88 31.47 9.90
C LYS A 50 -10.65 30.95 11.30
N TYR A 51 -9.75 29.99 11.45
CA TYR A 51 -9.54 29.19 12.65
C TYR A 51 -8.12 29.31 13.20
N GLY A 52 -7.25 30.14 12.62
CA GLY A 52 -5.84 30.27 13.01
C GLY A 52 -5.62 30.57 14.50
N ASP A 53 -6.57 31.26 15.13
CA ASP A 53 -6.53 31.58 16.55
C ASP A 53 -7.13 30.51 17.47
N GLU A 54 -7.85 29.54 16.92
CA GLU A 54 -8.51 28.49 17.70
C GLU A 54 -7.50 27.47 18.21
N ASP A 55 -7.70 27.03 19.46
CA ASP A 55 -6.75 26.15 20.16
C ASP A 55 -6.55 24.81 19.44
N TRP A 56 -7.63 24.25 18.86
CA TRP A 56 -7.54 23.01 18.10
C TRP A 56 -6.68 23.17 16.85
N PHE A 57 -6.78 24.30 16.12
CA PHE A 57 -6.04 24.55 14.89
C PHE A 57 -4.54 24.75 15.17
N LYS A 58 -4.22 25.51 16.23
CA LYS A 58 -2.84 25.65 16.74
C LYS A 58 -2.25 24.30 17.13
N GLN A 59 -3.02 23.47 17.83
CA GLN A 59 -2.57 22.16 18.26
C GLN A 59 -2.40 21.19 17.07
N LEU A 60 -3.31 21.20 16.11
CA LEU A 60 -3.24 20.40 14.88
C LEU A 60 -1.98 20.74 14.08
N SER A 61 -1.66 22.02 13.94
CA SER A 61 -0.48 22.51 13.24
C SER A 61 0.82 22.11 13.93
N LEU A 62 0.86 22.11 15.26
CA LEU A 62 2.03 21.73 16.04
C LEU A 62 2.27 20.21 16.05
N ASP A 63 1.22 19.42 16.28
CA ASP A 63 1.32 17.97 16.47
C ASP A 63 1.47 17.22 15.14
N LYS A 64 0.79 17.66 14.07
CA LYS A 64 0.69 16.89 12.83
C LYS A 64 1.66 17.33 11.72
N LEU A 65 1.98 18.62 11.60
CA LEU A 65 3.06 19.05 10.70
C LEU A 65 4.45 18.78 11.31
N GLY A 66 4.58 18.80 12.63
CA GLY A 66 5.86 18.56 13.32
C GLY A 66 6.36 17.11 13.21
N GLU A 67 5.45 16.13 13.15
CA GLU A 67 5.80 14.70 13.00
C GLU A 67 6.22 14.31 11.57
N ALA A 68 5.86 15.09 10.54
CA ALA A 68 6.25 14.83 9.16
C ALA A 68 7.74 15.11 8.87
N GLY A 69 8.45 15.82 9.78
CA GLY A 69 9.82 16.29 9.55
C GLY A 69 10.91 15.71 10.46
N LYS A 70 10.58 14.88 11.46
CA LYS A 70 11.60 14.39 12.42
C LYS A 70 11.67 12.88 12.47
N SER A 71 12.63 12.38 11.70
CA SER A 71 13.28 11.09 11.94
C SER A 71 13.72 10.98 13.41
N ARG A 72 13.46 9.80 13.97
CA ARG A 72 13.73 9.37 15.33
C ARG A 72 15.11 9.79 15.85
N GLN A 73 15.14 10.41 17.03
CA GLN A 73 16.22 10.19 18.00
C GLN A 73 15.65 9.90 19.39
N LYS A 74 16.28 8.91 20.05
CA LYS A 74 15.83 8.14 21.21
C LYS A 74 15.91 8.89 22.56
N LYS A 75 15.11 8.36 23.51
CA LYS A 75 15.09 8.52 25.00
C LYS A 75 14.52 9.87 25.48
N ASP A 76 13.57 9.92 26.41
CA ASP A 76 13.50 9.19 27.68
C ASP A 76 12.06 9.16 28.25
N LYS A 77 11.87 8.32 29.27
CA LYS A 77 10.64 8.06 30.03
C LYS A 77 9.79 9.31 30.32
N LYS A 78 8.56 9.37 29.79
CA LYS A 78 7.45 10.02 30.50
C LYS A 78 6.08 9.55 29.99
N LYS A 79 5.29 9.07 30.96
CA LYS A 79 3.84 8.84 30.98
C LYS A 79 3.13 8.84 29.62
N LYS A 80 2.58 7.66 29.29
CA LYS A 80 1.49 7.41 28.33
C LYS A 80 0.32 8.38 28.62
N LYS A 81 0.43 9.62 28.16
CA LYS A 81 -0.73 10.49 27.97
C LYS A 81 -1.47 9.81 26.84
N ARG A 82 -2.61 9.19 27.15
CA ARG A 82 -3.61 8.83 26.14
C ARG A 82 -3.71 10.04 25.20
N LYS A 83 -3.56 9.81 23.89
CA LYS A 83 -3.98 10.78 22.87
C LYS A 83 -5.32 11.29 23.37
N LYS A 84 -5.42 12.60 23.63
CA LYS A 84 -6.69 13.21 23.93
C LYS A 84 -7.49 12.98 22.65
N GLU A 85 -8.40 12.01 22.66
CA GLU A 85 -9.41 11.88 21.61
C GLU A 85 -10.04 13.27 21.50
N SER A 86 -10.08 13.83 20.28
CA SER A 86 -10.66 15.16 20.10
C SER A 86 -12.12 15.07 20.54
N ASP A 87 -12.61 16.10 21.23
CA ASP A 87 -14.02 16.16 21.69
C ASP A 87 -15.02 16.27 20.52
N ASP A 88 -14.54 16.20 19.27
CA ASP A 88 -15.29 16.51 18.05
C ASP A 88 -15.93 15.28 17.37
N TRP A 89 -15.53 14.07 17.75
CA TRP A 89 -16.09 12.84 17.20
C TRP A 89 -17.24 12.31 18.06
N VAL A 90 -18.39 12.08 17.41
CA VAL A 90 -19.58 11.47 18.03
C VAL A 90 -19.71 10.02 17.57
N PRO A 91 -19.67 9.03 18.48
CA PRO A 91 -19.82 7.63 18.10
C PRO A 91 -21.26 7.33 17.66
N PHE A 92 -21.42 6.63 16.54
CA PHE A 92 -22.70 6.20 16.00
C PHE A 92 -22.60 4.80 15.36
N GLN A 93 -23.19 3.80 16.02
CA GLN A 93 -23.36 2.42 15.49
C GLN A 93 -22.10 1.81 14.83
N GLY A 94 -20.91 2.01 15.44
CA GLY A 94 -19.65 1.48 14.92
C GLY A 94 -18.92 2.40 13.94
N LEU A 95 -19.42 3.63 13.74
CA LEU A 95 -18.78 4.73 13.04
C LEU A 95 -18.56 5.90 14.00
N GLU A 96 -17.77 6.88 13.58
CA GLU A 96 -17.59 8.16 14.25
C GLU A 96 -18.03 9.27 13.28
N LEU A 97 -18.79 10.23 13.79
CA LEU A 97 -19.33 11.34 13.03
C LEU A 97 -18.73 12.63 13.54
N SER A 98 -18.34 13.50 12.61
CA SER A 98 -18.04 14.90 12.90
C SER A 98 -18.70 15.76 11.83
N SER A 99 -19.10 16.97 12.22
CA SER A 99 -19.58 18.01 11.32
C SER A 99 -18.66 19.25 11.32
N SER A 100 -17.46 19.14 11.90
CA SER A 100 -16.56 20.27 12.08
C SER A 100 -15.39 20.26 11.09
N ALA A 101 -14.79 21.43 10.92
CA ALA A 101 -13.53 21.60 10.20
C ALA A 101 -12.37 20.81 10.85
N GLN A 102 -12.39 20.66 12.17
CA GLN A 102 -11.40 19.86 12.90
C GLN A 102 -11.49 18.39 12.50
N GLY A 103 -12.70 17.82 12.50
CA GLY A 103 -12.91 16.43 12.12
C GLY A 103 -12.51 16.13 10.68
N GLU A 104 -12.80 17.04 9.75
CA GLU A 104 -12.36 16.92 8.34
C GLU A 104 -10.82 16.86 8.22
N ALA A 105 -10.12 17.76 8.92
CA ALA A 105 -8.66 17.77 8.92
C ALA A 105 -8.06 16.53 9.60
N GLU A 106 -8.62 16.11 10.74
CA GLU A 106 -8.20 14.91 11.46
C GLU A 106 -8.37 13.64 10.61
N LEU A 107 -9.47 13.54 9.86
CA LEU A 107 -9.73 12.44 8.93
C LEU A 107 -8.67 12.36 7.82
N MET A 108 -8.31 13.49 7.22
CA MET A 108 -7.24 13.55 6.21
C MET A 108 -5.87 13.17 6.80
N PHE A 109 -5.53 13.68 7.98
CA PHE A 109 -4.29 13.30 8.67
C PHE A 109 -4.23 11.80 8.98
N GLU A 110 -5.33 11.21 9.45
CA GLU A 110 -5.40 9.79 9.73
C GLU A 110 -5.24 8.95 8.45
N ALA A 111 -5.89 9.34 7.36
CA ALA A 111 -5.76 8.67 6.07
C ALA A 111 -4.30 8.69 5.57
N ILE A 112 -3.65 9.86 5.58
CA ILE A 112 -2.25 10.02 5.17
C ILE A 112 -1.31 9.17 6.06
N ALA A 113 -1.57 9.13 7.37
CA ALA A 113 -0.78 8.32 8.29
C ALA A 113 -0.91 6.82 7.99
N LYS A 114 -2.14 6.33 7.78
CA LYS A 114 -2.41 4.93 7.41
C LYS A 114 -1.78 4.56 6.06
N ILE A 115 -1.87 5.43 5.07
CA ILE A 115 -1.21 5.22 3.77
C ILE A 115 0.31 5.18 3.93
N THR A 116 0.88 6.05 4.76
CA THR A 116 2.33 6.08 5.01
C THR A 116 2.81 4.81 5.70
N GLU A 117 2.05 4.29 6.67
CA GLU A 117 2.33 2.99 7.29
C GLU A 117 2.26 1.86 6.25
N ARG A 118 1.21 1.84 5.42
CA ARG A 118 1.03 0.83 4.37
C ARG A 118 2.15 0.85 3.33
N LEU A 119 2.56 2.04 2.88
CA LEU A 119 3.67 2.20 1.94
C LEU A 119 4.95 1.57 2.49
N LYS A 120 5.23 1.80 3.78
CA LYS A 120 6.38 1.20 4.44
C LYS A 120 6.29 -0.33 4.41
N GLU A 121 5.14 -0.91 4.78
CA GLU A 121 4.97 -2.37 4.75
C GLU A 121 5.15 -2.96 3.34
N LEU A 122 4.65 -2.27 2.31
CA LEU A 122 4.82 -2.69 0.92
C LEU A 122 6.28 -2.60 0.48
N THR A 123 7.00 -1.53 0.86
CA THR A 123 8.44 -1.39 0.59
C THR A 123 9.24 -2.50 1.28
N ASP A 124 9.00 -2.76 2.56
CA ASP A 124 9.68 -3.81 3.32
C ASP A 124 9.42 -5.21 2.68
N ALA A 125 8.18 -5.47 2.24
CA ALA A 125 7.83 -6.72 1.56
C ALA A 125 8.48 -6.84 0.17
N LYS A 126 8.56 -5.73 -0.58
CA LYS A 126 9.24 -5.65 -1.88
C LYS A 126 10.72 -5.96 -1.76
N GLU A 127 11.40 -5.38 -0.77
CA GLU A 127 12.81 -5.65 -0.47
C GLU A 127 13.03 -7.13 -0.11
N SER A 128 12.18 -7.69 0.74
CA SER A 128 12.22 -9.11 1.10
C SER A 128 12.06 -10.04 -0.11
N LEU A 129 11.21 -9.67 -1.08
CA LEU A 129 11.05 -10.42 -2.32
C LEU A 129 12.26 -10.29 -3.25
N ASP A 130 12.90 -9.12 -3.31
CA ASP A 130 14.13 -8.93 -4.07
C ASP A 130 15.27 -9.79 -3.49
N GLU A 131 15.38 -9.88 -2.17
CA GLU A 131 16.30 -10.81 -1.51
C GLU A 131 15.97 -12.27 -1.84
N LEU A 132 14.69 -12.66 -1.78
CA LEU A 132 14.25 -14.02 -2.12
C LEU A 132 14.57 -14.37 -3.58
N ARG A 133 14.45 -13.42 -4.51
CA ARG A 133 14.83 -13.62 -5.92
C ARG A 133 16.31 -13.92 -6.07
N LYS A 134 17.17 -13.24 -5.31
CA LYS A 134 18.63 -13.45 -5.34
C LYS A 134 19.05 -14.82 -4.83
N VAL A 135 18.23 -15.48 -4.00
CA VAL A 135 18.47 -16.86 -3.55
C VAL A 135 18.45 -17.85 -4.73
N GLY A 136 17.68 -17.57 -5.78
CA GLY A 136 17.70 -18.37 -7.01
C GLY A 136 17.13 -19.78 -6.85
N LEU A 137 15.83 -19.89 -6.54
CA LEU A 137 15.12 -21.16 -6.30
C LEU A 137 14.85 -22.01 -7.57
N GLY A 138 15.40 -21.64 -8.73
CA GLY A 138 15.14 -22.27 -10.02
C GLY A 138 13.79 -21.87 -10.63
N ASN A 139 13.48 -22.45 -11.80
CA ASN A 139 12.27 -22.12 -12.57
C ASN A 139 11.11 -23.12 -12.35
N ASP A 140 11.37 -24.24 -11.67
CA ASP A 140 10.41 -25.33 -11.48
C ASP A 140 9.68 -25.21 -10.12
N VAL A 141 9.37 -23.97 -9.73
CA VAL A 141 8.69 -23.67 -8.47
C VAL A 141 7.49 -22.75 -8.71
N ARG A 142 6.45 -22.96 -7.90
CA ARG A 142 5.31 -22.06 -7.77
C ARG A 142 5.25 -21.50 -6.35
N TYR A 143 4.74 -20.29 -6.24
CA TYR A 143 4.63 -19.56 -4.99
C TYR A 143 3.16 -19.38 -4.64
N ILE A 144 2.77 -19.83 -3.44
CA ILE A 144 1.43 -19.61 -2.90
C ILE A 144 1.59 -18.52 -1.84
N CYS A 145 1.01 -17.36 -2.10
CA CYS A 145 1.21 -16.15 -1.30
C CYS A 145 -0.06 -15.82 -0.54
N TYR A 146 0.08 -15.54 0.75
CA TYR A 146 -0.96 -14.92 1.57
C TYR A 146 -0.73 -13.42 1.62
N LEU A 147 -1.70 -12.67 1.12
CA LEU A 147 -1.70 -11.22 1.07
C LEU A 147 -2.72 -10.66 2.06
N GLU A 148 -2.31 -9.61 2.75
CA GLU A 148 -3.15 -8.83 3.65
C GLU A 148 -3.03 -7.36 3.24
N ASN A 149 -4.14 -6.77 2.79
CA ASN A 149 -4.20 -5.42 2.22
C ASN A 149 -3.11 -5.21 1.15
N GLY A 150 -2.99 -6.16 0.22
CA GLY A 150 -1.97 -6.13 -0.84
C GLY A 150 -0.54 -6.49 -0.41
N VAL A 151 -0.24 -6.50 0.89
CA VAL A 151 1.10 -6.82 1.40
C VAL A 151 1.29 -8.33 1.50
N VAL A 152 2.36 -8.85 0.91
CA VAL A 152 2.73 -10.27 1.01
C VAL A 152 3.25 -10.55 2.41
N ARG A 153 2.51 -11.36 3.17
CA ARG A 153 2.87 -11.72 4.56
C ARG A 153 3.53 -13.08 4.68
N LYS A 154 3.12 -14.03 3.84
CA LYS A 154 3.63 -15.42 3.86
C LYS A 154 3.71 -15.95 2.44
N VAL A 155 4.75 -16.74 2.18
CA VAL A 155 4.97 -17.41 0.90
C VAL A 155 5.27 -18.88 1.17
N VAL A 156 4.53 -19.77 0.50
CA VAL A 156 4.83 -21.20 0.44
C VAL A 156 5.42 -21.49 -0.94
N ILE A 157 6.61 -22.11 -0.96
CA ILE A 157 7.30 -22.52 -2.18
C ILE A 157 7.00 -24.00 -2.41
N LYS A 158 6.53 -24.36 -3.61
CA LYS A 158 6.32 -25.75 -4.01
C LYS A 158 6.97 -26.02 -5.36
N HIS A 159 7.61 -27.17 -5.51
CA HIS A 159 8.02 -27.64 -6.82
C HIS A 159 6.81 -27.88 -7.73
N ILE A 160 7.00 -27.64 -9.02
CA ILE A 160 6.05 -27.96 -10.07
C ILE A 160 6.34 -29.41 -10.48
N ASP A 161 5.48 -30.35 -10.09
CA ASP A 161 5.63 -31.75 -10.50
C ASP A 161 5.44 -31.89 -12.02
N GLU A 162 6.35 -32.62 -12.69
CA GLU A 162 6.31 -32.93 -14.12
C GLU A 162 5.00 -33.60 -14.57
N SER A 163 4.22 -34.22 -13.66
CA SER A 163 2.95 -34.85 -14.01
C SER A 163 1.83 -33.86 -14.37
N VAL A 164 2.01 -32.57 -14.06
CA VAL A 164 1.05 -31.49 -14.38
C VAL A 164 1.52 -30.62 -15.56
N ALA A 165 2.81 -30.69 -15.90
CA ALA A 165 3.35 -30.11 -17.13
C ALA A 165 2.97 -31.03 -18.32
N GLY A 166 1.70 -30.95 -18.73
CA GLY A 166 1.21 -31.64 -19.92
C GLY A 166 2.18 -31.44 -21.08
N LYS A 167 2.61 -32.55 -21.68
CA LYS A 167 3.50 -32.60 -22.85
C LYS A 167 2.99 -31.66 -23.94
N PHE A 168 3.50 -30.43 -23.99
CA PHE A 168 3.26 -29.54 -25.12
C PHE A 168 4.14 -29.99 -26.28
N THR A 169 3.56 -30.71 -27.23
CA THR A 169 4.17 -30.93 -28.55
C THR A 169 3.85 -29.73 -29.43
N PHE A 170 4.86 -28.92 -29.73
CA PHE A 170 4.76 -27.86 -30.71
C PHE A 170 4.92 -28.43 -32.12
N ASN A 171 3.82 -28.51 -32.88
CA ASN A 171 3.83 -28.89 -34.28
C ASN A 171 3.82 -27.63 -35.15
N ARG A 172 4.86 -27.45 -35.99
CA ARG A 172 4.96 -26.36 -36.96
C ARG A 172 4.89 -26.94 -38.37
N GLU A 173 3.73 -26.84 -39.01
CA GLU A 173 3.59 -27.16 -40.43
C GLU A 173 3.96 -25.93 -41.27
N PHE A 174 4.73 -26.15 -42.34
CA PHE A 174 5.07 -25.14 -43.32
C PHE A 174 4.48 -25.51 -44.67
N THR A 175 3.82 -24.54 -45.30
CA THR A 175 3.32 -24.67 -46.67
C THR A 175 4.12 -23.73 -47.58
N THR A 176 4.80 -24.31 -48.57
CA THR A 176 5.50 -23.55 -49.61
C THR A 176 4.52 -23.26 -50.74
N ILE A 177 4.17 -22.00 -50.95
CA ILE A 177 3.38 -21.57 -52.10
C ILE A 177 4.34 -21.40 -53.28
N GLN A 178 4.27 -22.29 -54.28
CA GLN A 178 4.96 -22.08 -55.55
C GLN A 178 4.19 -21.06 -56.38
N SER A 179 4.79 -19.89 -56.61
CA SER A 179 4.29 -18.92 -57.57
C SER A 179 4.49 -19.44 -58.99
N VAL A 180 3.39 -19.62 -59.72
CA VAL A 180 3.40 -19.87 -61.17
C VAL A 180 3.85 -18.59 -61.87
N GLN A 181 4.97 -18.64 -62.58
CA GLN A 181 5.38 -17.57 -63.50
C GLN A 181 4.61 -17.74 -64.81
N LEU A 182 3.94 -16.65 -65.23
CA LEU A 182 3.33 -16.47 -66.56
C LEU A 182 4.40 -16.33 -67.64
#